data_AF-A0A126UVP5-F1
#
_entry.id   AF-A0A126UVP5-F1
#
_cell.length_a   1.000
_cell.length_b   1.000
_cell.length_c   1.000
_cell.angle_alpha   90.00
_cell.angle_beta   90.00
_cell.angle_gamma   90.00
#
_symmetry.space_group_name_H-M   'P 1'
#
loop_
_entity.id
_entity.type
_entity.pdbx_description
1 polymer ?
#
loop_
_entity_poly.entity_id
_entity_poly.type
_entity_poly.pdbx_seq_one_letter_code
_entity_poly.pdbx_strand_id
1 'polypeptide(L)'
;MSEHSETGNWVYVILYVGIAGIALFLHLLPLSTAPSSWAGPDVILCLTYVLVMRRPKTIPIGLIAGVFIILDLFLLRPPGLLTAYVVIGAEFLRSRARVNSELPFFVEWALVASVICAVLLGYRFTLFIVAIDLSTLGLSLQHLIGTVLLYPVFTVLLGWLTLLGTTGKLAESKRRSS
;
A
#
# COMPACT_ATOMS: atom_id res chain seq x y z
N MET A 1 -2.90 14.03 30.52
CA MET A 1 -2.94 15.10 29.50
C MET A 1 -2.38 14.58 28.17
N SER A 2 -3.15 13.77 27.43
CA SER A 2 -3.07 13.59 25.95
C SER A 2 -4.06 12.51 25.47
N GLU A 3 -5.36 12.65 25.76
CA GLU A 3 -6.43 11.79 25.19
C GLU A 3 -7.24 12.53 24.11
N HIS A 4 -6.56 13.24 23.21
CA HIS A 4 -7.21 13.94 22.11
C HIS A 4 -6.69 13.41 20.78
N SER A 5 -7.50 12.53 20.15
CA SER A 5 -7.51 12.11 18.71
C SER A 5 -7.15 10.67 18.31
N GLU A 6 -7.18 9.67 19.21
CA GLU A 6 -6.76 8.29 18.83
C GLU A 6 -7.78 7.50 17.98
N THR A 7 -9.07 7.77 18.06
CA THR A 7 -10.12 6.98 17.38
C THR A 7 -10.05 7.03 15.85
N GLY A 8 -9.45 8.09 15.28
CA GLY A 8 -9.32 8.23 13.82
C GLY A 8 -8.21 7.39 13.20
N ASN A 9 -7.19 6.99 13.97
CA ASN A 9 -6.03 6.24 13.46
C ASN A 9 -6.33 4.74 13.32
N TRP A 10 -7.06 4.18 14.28
CA TRP A 10 -7.31 2.74 14.34
C TRP A 10 -8.13 2.21 13.16
N VAL A 11 -9.04 2.99 12.60
CA VAL A 11 -9.83 2.57 11.41
C VAL A 11 -8.91 2.24 10.23
N TYR A 12 -7.89 3.07 9.96
CA TYR A 12 -6.96 2.82 8.85
C TYR A 12 -6.00 1.66 9.15
N VAL A 13 -5.61 1.47 10.42
CA VAL A 13 -4.80 0.32 10.83
C VAL A 13 -5.59 -0.97 10.65
N ILE A 14 -6.84 -1.01 11.13
CA ILE A 14 -7.74 -2.17 10.95
C ILE A 14 -8.01 -2.41 9.47
N LEU A 15 -8.26 -1.36 8.68
CA LEU A 15 -8.45 -1.47 7.24
C LEU A 15 -7.19 -2.04 6.56
N TYR A 16 -6.01 -1.54 6.92
CA TYR A 16 -4.73 -1.99 6.36
C TYR A 16 -4.47 -3.47 6.69
N VAL A 17 -4.55 -3.83 7.97
CA VAL A 17 -4.34 -5.22 8.43
C VAL A 17 -5.41 -6.14 7.88
N GLY A 18 -6.67 -5.70 7.85
CA GLY A 18 -7.79 -6.46 7.30
C GLY A 18 -7.64 -6.73 5.81
N ILE A 19 -7.29 -5.71 5.00
CA ILE A 19 -7.02 -5.90 3.57
C ILE A 19 -5.79 -6.79 3.37
N ALA A 20 -4.72 -6.60 4.13
CA ALA A 20 -3.54 -7.45 4.06
C ALA A 20 -3.86 -8.92 4.39
N GLY A 21 -4.67 -9.15 5.43
CA GLY A 21 -5.14 -10.48 5.83
C GLY A 21 -6.04 -11.13 4.78
N ILE A 22 -6.99 -10.38 4.22
CA ILE A 22 -7.84 -10.87 3.11
C ILE A 22 -6.99 -11.18 1.89
N ALA A 23 -6.06 -10.31 1.51
CA ALA A 23 -5.18 -10.52 0.36
C ALA A 23 -4.28 -11.75 0.56
N LEU A 24 -3.74 -11.95 1.77
CA LEU A 24 -2.98 -13.15 2.14
C LEU A 24 -3.88 -14.40 2.07
N PHE A 25 -5.09 -14.34 2.61
CA PHE A 25 -6.05 -15.44 2.56
C PHE A 25 -6.42 -15.81 1.11
N LEU A 26 -6.65 -14.83 0.24
CA LEU A 26 -6.93 -15.04 -1.19
C LEU A 26 -5.73 -15.62 -1.95
N HIS A 27 -4.50 -15.31 -1.54
CA HIS A 27 -3.30 -15.94 -2.11
C HIS A 27 -3.09 -17.37 -1.62
N LEU A 28 -3.48 -17.67 -0.38
CA LEU A 28 -3.42 -19.03 0.18
C LEU A 28 -4.51 -19.93 -0.39
N LEU A 29 -5.67 -19.35 -0.75
CA LEU A 29 -6.63 -20.06 -1.56
C LEU A 29 -5.99 -20.26 -2.94
N PRO A 30 -5.74 -21.49 -3.39
CA PRO A 30 -5.34 -21.72 -4.78
C PRO A 30 -6.56 -21.37 -5.63
N LEU A 31 -6.69 -20.09 -5.98
CA LEU A 31 -7.61 -19.61 -6.99
C LEU A 31 -7.07 -20.13 -8.32
N SER A 32 -7.36 -21.40 -8.62
CA SER A 32 -6.97 -22.15 -9.81
C SER A 32 -7.52 -21.56 -11.12
N THR A 33 -8.13 -20.37 -11.05
CA THR A 33 -8.74 -19.63 -12.14
C THR A 33 -7.85 -18.53 -12.71
N ALA A 34 -6.69 -18.24 -12.10
CA ALA A 34 -5.71 -17.33 -12.70
C ALA A 34 -4.88 -18.08 -13.75
N PRO A 35 -4.99 -17.77 -15.06
CA PRO A 35 -4.09 -18.34 -16.05
C PRO A 35 -2.65 -17.99 -15.67
N SER A 36 -1.72 -18.94 -15.84
CA SER A 36 -0.29 -18.79 -15.50
C SER A 36 0.41 -17.61 -16.20
N SER A 37 -0.28 -16.97 -17.15
CA SER A 37 0.12 -15.77 -17.89
C SER A 37 -0.31 -14.45 -17.24
N TRP A 38 -0.96 -14.45 -16.06
CA TRP A 38 -1.41 -13.22 -15.39
C TRP A 38 -0.77 -13.04 -14.01
N ALA A 39 0.13 -12.08 -13.88
CA ALA A 39 0.63 -11.64 -12.58
C ALA A 39 -0.33 -10.57 -11.99
N GLY A 40 -1.15 -10.97 -11.02
CA GLY A 40 -2.08 -10.05 -10.35
C GLY A 40 -1.36 -8.88 -9.67
N PRO A 41 -1.98 -7.68 -9.59
CA PRO A 41 -1.34 -6.48 -9.03
C PRO A 41 -1.07 -6.60 -7.53
N ASP A 42 -0.04 -5.91 -7.04
CA ASP A 42 0.29 -5.87 -5.61
C ASP A 42 -0.62 -4.87 -4.86
N VAL A 43 -1.75 -5.39 -4.42
CA VAL A 43 -2.77 -4.64 -3.67
C VAL A 43 -2.20 -4.05 -2.38
N ILE A 44 -1.37 -4.81 -1.66
CA ILE A 44 -0.88 -4.44 -0.34
C ILE A 44 0.18 -3.35 -0.47
N LEU A 45 1.08 -3.46 -1.45
CA LEU A 45 2.05 -2.43 -1.78
C LEU A 45 1.36 -1.11 -2.15
N CYS A 46 0.39 -1.18 -3.07
CA CYS A 46 -0.36 -0.01 -3.49
C CYS A 46 -1.07 0.66 -2.30
N LEU A 47 -1.78 -0.13 -1.49
CA LEU A 47 -2.48 0.37 -0.31
C LEU A 47 -1.51 1.03 0.68
N THR A 48 -0.33 0.43 0.90
CA THR A 48 0.71 0.96 1.79
C THR A 48 1.12 2.36 1.35
N TYR A 49 1.45 2.56 0.07
CA TYR A 49 1.91 3.86 -0.42
C TYR A 49 0.82 4.92 -0.41
N VAL A 50 -0.43 4.56 -0.74
CA VAL A 50 -1.56 5.49 -0.64
C VAL A 50 -1.77 5.96 0.80
N LEU A 51 -1.73 5.03 1.77
CA LEU A 51 -1.93 5.37 3.18
C LEU A 51 -0.75 6.19 3.74
N VAL A 52 0.48 5.88 3.34
CA VAL A 52 1.67 6.64 3.72
C VAL A 52 1.60 8.08 3.19
N MET A 53 1.14 8.29 1.95
CA MET A 53 0.99 9.63 1.39
C MET A 53 -0.16 10.41 2.03
N ARG A 54 -1.33 9.79 2.19
CA ARG A 54 -2.52 10.47 2.72
C ARG A 54 -2.47 10.70 4.22
N ARG A 55 -1.81 9.81 4.95
CA ARG A 55 -1.81 9.76 6.42
C ARG A 55 -0.44 9.28 6.95
N PRO A 56 0.65 10.05 6.75
CA PRO A 56 2.01 9.63 7.07
C PRO A 56 2.23 9.27 8.54
N LYS A 57 1.44 9.85 9.46
CA LYS A 57 1.51 9.60 10.92
C LYS A 57 0.70 8.39 11.39
N THR A 58 -0.14 7.79 10.54
CA THR A 58 -1.09 6.75 10.96
C THR A 58 -0.51 5.34 10.95
N ILE A 59 0.38 5.05 10.00
CA ILE A 59 0.96 3.72 9.82
C ILE A 59 2.43 3.76 10.21
N PRO A 60 2.84 3.20 11.36
CA PRO A 60 4.24 3.18 11.74
C PRO A 60 5.04 2.25 10.82
N ILE A 61 6.32 2.56 10.62
CA ILE A 61 7.18 1.77 9.73
C ILE A 61 7.30 0.30 10.17
N GLY A 62 7.26 0.06 11.49
CA GLY A 62 7.25 -1.29 12.07
C GLY A 62 6.01 -2.11 11.69
N LEU A 63 4.85 -1.49 11.50
CA LEU A 63 3.64 -2.19 11.07
C LEU A 63 3.75 -2.62 9.59
N ILE A 64 4.28 -1.73 8.74
CA ILE A 64 4.53 -2.05 7.33
C ILE A 64 5.53 -3.21 7.25
N ALA A 65 6.65 -3.10 7.96
CA ALA A 65 7.67 -4.15 8.00
C ALA A 65 7.10 -5.49 8.50
N GLY A 66 6.32 -5.47 9.58
CA GLY A 66 5.69 -6.67 10.12
C GLY A 66 4.75 -7.35 9.12
N VAL A 67 3.89 -6.57 8.45
CA VAL A 67 2.95 -7.11 7.44
C VAL A 67 3.70 -7.72 6.26
N PHE A 68 4.71 -7.02 5.73
CA PHE A 68 5.49 -7.51 4.58
C PHE A 68 6.38 -8.71 4.92
N ILE A 69 6.93 -8.78 6.13
CA ILE A 69 7.65 -9.98 6.59
C ILE A 69 6.71 -11.18 6.67
N ILE A 70 5.51 -11.01 7.23
CA ILE A 70 4.51 -12.08 7.30
C ILE A 70 4.13 -12.53 5.88
N LEU A 71 3.92 -11.59 4.96
CA LEU A 71 3.66 -11.90 3.56
C LEU A 71 4.82 -12.67 2.93
N ASP A 72 6.05 -12.17 3.06
CA ASP A 72 7.22 -12.81 2.46
C ASP A 72 7.37 -14.26 2.96
N LEU A 73 7.14 -14.50 4.26
CA LEU A 73 7.16 -15.83 4.87
C LEU A 73 6.05 -16.75 4.32
N PHE A 74 4.81 -16.27 4.28
CA PHE A 74 3.65 -17.08 3.85
C PHE A 74 3.67 -17.37 2.34
N LEU A 75 4.17 -16.43 1.54
CA LEU A 75 4.27 -16.57 0.09
C LEU A 75 5.56 -17.28 -0.35
N LEU A 76 6.36 -17.79 0.60
CA LEU A 76 7.67 -18.42 0.35
C LEU A 76 8.58 -17.56 -0.53
N ARG A 77 8.46 -16.24 -0.41
CA ARG A 77 9.35 -15.27 -1.06
C ARG A 77 10.61 -15.11 -0.20
N PRO A 78 11.75 -14.65 -0.76
CA PRO A 78 12.95 -14.40 0.02
C PRO A 78 12.63 -13.43 1.17
N PRO A 79 12.66 -13.88 2.44
CA PRO A 79 12.11 -13.13 3.55
C PRO A 79 12.87 -11.81 3.74
N GLY A 80 12.13 -10.70 3.79
CA GLY A 80 12.69 -9.39 4.10
C GLY A 80 13.26 -8.62 2.91
N LEU A 81 13.46 -9.25 1.74
CA LEU A 81 14.00 -8.56 0.57
C LEU A 81 13.00 -7.53 0.03
N LEU A 82 11.79 -7.99 -0.32
CA LEU A 82 10.73 -7.10 -0.79
C LEU A 82 10.37 -6.10 0.31
N THR A 83 10.22 -6.60 1.55
CA THR A 83 10.00 -5.76 2.73
C THR A 83 10.96 -4.56 2.80
N ALA A 84 12.27 -4.77 2.63
CA ALA A 84 13.26 -3.70 2.72
C ALA A 84 13.03 -2.62 1.67
N TYR A 85 12.80 -3.02 0.41
CA TYR A 85 12.51 -2.07 -0.67
C TYR A 85 11.20 -1.31 -0.43
N VAL A 86 10.15 -1.98 0.05
CA VAL A 86 8.87 -1.34 0.36
C VAL A 86 9.01 -0.33 1.47
N VAL A 87 9.74 -0.67 2.53
CA VAL A 87 10.01 0.22 3.66
C VAL A 87 10.79 1.46 3.21
N ILE A 88 11.82 1.29 2.38
CA ILE A 88 12.59 2.40 1.81
C ILE A 88 11.70 3.29 0.94
N GLY A 89 10.88 2.70 0.06
CA GLY A 89 9.94 3.44 -0.78
C GLY A 89 8.90 4.20 0.03
N ALA A 90 8.36 3.58 1.08
CA ALA A 90 7.42 4.20 2.00
C ALA A 90 8.06 5.39 2.74
N GLU A 91 9.29 5.25 3.23
CA GLU A 91 9.96 6.35 3.95
C GLU A 91 10.35 7.49 3.01
N PHE A 92 10.76 7.17 1.78
CA PHE A 92 10.96 8.18 0.74
C PHE A 92 9.68 8.98 0.48
N LEU A 93 8.55 8.30 0.27
CA LEU A 93 7.24 8.94 0.08
C LEU A 93 6.81 9.76 1.31
N ARG A 94 7.05 9.24 2.52
CA ARG A 94 6.74 9.91 3.79
C ARG A 94 7.54 11.20 3.94
N SER A 95 8.84 11.18 3.64
CA SER A 95 9.71 12.36 3.71
C SER A 95 9.22 13.49 2.79
N ARG A 96 8.56 13.12 1.69
CA ARG A 96 8.02 14.05 0.69
C ARG A 96 6.53 14.36 0.88
N ALA A 97 5.84 13.74 1.83
CA ALA A 97 4.38 13.87 1.98
C ALA A 97 3.91 15.32 2.14
N ARG A 98 4.70 16.17 2.82
CA ARG A 98 4.38 17.60 3.01
C ARG A 98 4.45 18.40 1.70
N VAL A 99 5.46 18.11 0.87
CA VAL A 99 5.64 18.73 -0.46
C VAL A 99 4.62 18.16 -1.45
N ASN A 100 4.33 16.87 -1.34
CA ASN A 100 3.40 16.16 -2.22
C ASN A 100 1.94 16.61 -2.03
N SER A 101 1.59 17.17 -0.87
CA SER A 101 0.24 17.67 -0.59
C SER A 101 -0.18 18.83 -1.48
N GLU A 102 0.78 19.54 -2.09
CA GLU A 102 0.53 20.68 -2.97
C GLU A 102 0.65 20.31 -4.46
N LEU A 103 1.04 19.08 -4.76
CA LEU A 103 1.23 18.63 -6.14
C LEU A 103 -0.12 18.32 -6.81
N PRO A 104 -0.25 18.58 -8.11
CA PRO A 104 -1.36 18.04 -8.89
C PRO A 104 -1.37 16.51 -8.80
N PHE A 105 -2.57 15.92 -8.75
CA PHE A 105 -2.77 14.48 -8.63
C PHE A 105 -1.94 13.65 -9.64
N PHE A 106 -1.81 14.13 -10.87
CA PHE A 106 -1.03 13.46 -11.90
C PHE A 106 0.46 13.36 -11.55
N VAL A 107 1.03 14.40 -10.94
CA VAL A 107 2.44 14.43 -10.52
C VAL A 107 2.65 13.54 -9.30
N GLU A 108 1.72 13.56 -8.34
CA GLU A 108 1.70 12.60 -7.23
C GLU A 108 1.69 11.15 -7.75
N TRP A 109 0.80 10.85 -8.68
CA TRP A 109 0.68 9.52 -9.26
C TRP A 109 1.96 9.10 -10.01
N ALA A 110 2.56 9.99 -10.80
CA ALA A 110 3.83 9.74 -11.48
C ALA A 110 4.97 9.49 -10.49
N LEU A 111 5.00 10.22 -9.37
CA LEU A 111 5.99 10.01 -8.31
C LEU A 111 5.82 8.63 -7.67
N VAL A 112 4.60 8.22 -7.32
CA VAL A 112 4.35 6.89 -6.75
C VAL A 112 4.67 5.79 -7.76
N ALA A 113 4.29 5.97 -9.02
CA ALA A 113 4.62 5.05 -10.10
C ALA A 113 6.15 4.87 -10.23
N SER A 114 6.92 5.96 -10.13
CA SER A 114 8.38 5.90 -10.16
C SER A 114 8.97 5.12 -8.98
N VAL A 115 8.39 5.28 -7.77
CA VAL A 115 8.82 4.54 -6.57
C VAL A 115 8.50 3.06 -6.69
N ILE A 116 7.30 2.69 -7.15
CA ILE A 116 6.92 1.29 -7.40
C ILE A 116 7.86 0.67 -8.45
N CYS A 117 8.14 1.40 -9.53
CA CYS A 117 9.07 0.96 -10.57
C CYS A 117 10.47 0.71 -10.00
N ALA A 118 11.00 1.63 -9.19
CA ALA A 118 12.31 1.48 -8.55
C ALA A 118 12.36 0.27 -7.62
N VAL A 119 11.30 0.03 -6.83
CA VAL A 119 11.19 -1.15 -5.95
C VAL A 119 11.19 -2.45 -6.74
N LEU A 120 10.39 -2.55 -7.80
CA LEU A 120 10.34 -3.77 -8.62
C LEU A 120 11.66 -4.02 -9.37
N LEU A 121 12.30 -2.97 -9.90
CA LEU A 121 13.60 -3.09 -10.55
C LEU A 121 14.69 -3.49 -9.56
N GLY A 122 14.74 -2.89 -8.38
CA GLY A 122 15.69 -3.24 -7.33
C GLY A 122 15.50 -4.69 -6.83
N TYR A 123 14.25 -5.09 -6.63
CA TYR A 123 13.90 -6.47 -6.28
C TYR A 123 14.38 -7.45 -7.36
N ARG A 124 14.06 -7.21 -8.63
CA ARG A 124 14.51 -8.05 -9.76
C ARG A 124 16.03 -8.09 -9.91
N PHE A 125 16.69 -6.94 -9.75
CA PHE A 125 18.15 -6.85 -9.81
C PHE A 125 18.80 -7.68 -8.70
N THR A 126 18.22 -7.66 -7.50
CA THR A 126 18.72 -8.48 -6.39
C THR A 126 18.49 -9.97 -6.65
N LEU A 127 17.31 -10.37 -7.13
CA LEU A 127 17.05 -11.75 -7.52
C LEU A 127 18.01 -12.25 -8.61
N PHE A 128 18.34 -11.38 -9.57
CA PHE A 128 19.30 -11.68 -10.63
C PHE A 128 20.70 -11.95 -10.08
N ILE A 129 21.18 -11.11 -9.14
CA ILE A 129 22.47 -11.32 -8.46
C ILE A 129 22.49 -12.63 -7.66
N VAL A 130 21.39 -12.95 -6.99
CA VAL A 130 21.26 -14.16 -6.15
C VAL A 130 20.93 -15.42 -7.00
N ALA A 131 20.79 -15.28 -8.32
CA ALA A 131 20.45 -16.35 -9.25
C ALA A 131 19.16 -17.12 -8.90
N ILE A 132 18.18 -16.42 -8.33
CA ILE A 132 16.83 -16.94 -8.11
C ILE A 132 16.04 -16.82 -9.42
N ASP A 133 15.08 -17.71 -9.68
CA ASP A 133 14.24 -17.63 -10.88
C ASP A 133 13.48 -16.30 -10.98
N LEU A 134 13.66 -15.60 -12.11
CA LEU A 134 12.95 -14.36 -12.43
C LEU A 134 11.68 -14.69 -13.20
N SER A 135 10.58 -14.03 -12.83
CA SER A 135 9.40 -13.97 -13.70
C SER A 135 9.76 -13.31 -15.04
N THR A 136 9.07 -13.72 -16.11
CA THR A 136 9.26 -13.12 -17.43
C THR A 136 9.02 -11.61 -17.39
N LEU A 137 9.74 -10.86 -18.22
CA LEU A 137 9.63 -9.40 -18.25
C LEU A 137 8.18 -8.94 -18.52
N GLY A 138 7.46 -9.65 -19.39
CA GLY A 138 6.05 -9.37 -19.70
C GLY A 138 5.15 -9.48 -18.46
N LEU A 139 5.29 -10.54 -17.66
CA LEU A 139 4.54 -10.71 -16.42
C LEU A 139 4.86 -9.61 -15.40
N SER A 140 6.13 -9.22 -15.29
CA SER A 140 6.52 -8.12 -14.39
C SER A 140 5.98 -6.77 -14.84
N LEU A 141 5.92 -6.51 -16.14
CA LEU A 141 5.32 -5.28 -16.67
C LEU A 141 3.83 -5.23 -16.38
N GLN A 142 3.10 -6.33 -16.60
CA GLN A 142 1.68 -6.43 -16.28
C GLN A 142 1.42 -6.20 -14.79
N HIS A 143 2.24 -6.81 -13.94
CA HIS A 143 2.19 -6.61 -12.49
C HIS A 143 2.43 -5.14 -12.09
N LEU A 144 3.47 -4.51 -12.67
CA LEU A 144 3.78 -3.10 -12.45
C LEU A 144 2.62 -2.20 -12.88
N ILE A 145 2.16 -2.34 -14.13
CA ILE A 145 1.07 -1.53 -14.70
C ILE A 145 -0.19 -1.72 -13.87
N GLY A 146 -0.54 -2.96 -13.51
CA GLY A 146 -1.68 -3.25 -12.66
C GLY A 146 -1.59 -2.56 -11.31
N THR A 147 -0.42 -2.61 -10.65
CA THR A 147 -0.20 -1.97 -9.35
C THR A 147 -0.27 -0.44 -9.43
N VAL A 148 0.31 0.14 -10.47
CA VAL A 148 0.29 1.60 -10.71
C VAL A 148 -1.11 2.10 -11.04
N LEU A 149 -1.89 1.35 -11.82
CA LEU A 149 -3.29 1.68 -12.14
C LEU A 149 -4.22 1.47 -10.94
N LEU A 150 -3.84 0.65 -9.97
CA LEU A 150 -4.60 0.45 -8.74
C LEU A 150 -4.51 1.67 -7.80
N TYR A 151 -3.44 2.46 -7.91
CA TYR A 151 -3.21 3.66 -7.09
C TYR A 151 -4.40 4.66 -7.15
N PRO A 152 -4.83 5.16 -8.32
CA PRO A 152 -5.96 6.08 -8.40
C PRO A 152 -7.22 5.49 -7.77
N VAL A 153 -7.49 4.19 -7.97
CA VAL A 153 -8.66 3.50 -7.39
C VAL A 153 -8.65 3.60 -5.87
N PHE A 154 -7.52 3.26 -5.24
CA PHE A 154 -7.38 3.34 -3.78
C PHE A 154 -7.41 4.77 -3.25
N THR A 155 -6.83 5.73 -3.98
CA THR A 155 -6.89 7.14 -3.55
C THR A 155 -8.32 7.67 -3.52
N VAL A 156 -9.14 7.35 -4.52
CA VAL A 156 -10.56 7.74 -4.56
C VAL A 156 -11.34 7.03 -3.46
N LEU A 157 -11.14 5.72 -3.28
CA LEU A 157 -11.79 4.93 -2.25
C LEU A 157 -11.52 5.47 -0.84
N LEU A 158 -10.25 5.77 -0.53
CA LEU A 158 -9.88 6.34 0.76
C LEU A 158 -10.39 7.77 0.93
N GLY A 159 -10.43 8.56 -0.13
CA GLY A 159 -11.08 9.88 -0.12
C GLY A 159 -12.56 9.78 0.25
N TRP A 160 -13.29 8.87 -0.39
CA TRP A 160 -14.70 8.62 -0.10
C TRP A 160 -14.93 8.20 1.36
N LEU A 161 -14.11 7.28 1.88
CA LEU A 161 -14.17 6.84 3.27
C LEU A 161 -13.94 7.99 4.25
N THR A 162 -12.97 8.88 3.97
CA THR A 162 -12.69 10.03 4.83
C THR A 162 -13.87 11.01 4.88
N LEU A 163 -14.55 11.22 3.75
CA LEU A 163 -15.71 12.12 3.66
C LEU A 163 -16.88 11.60 4.50
N LEU A 164 -17.19 10.30 4.41
CA LEU A 164 -18.23 9.65 5.23
C LEU A 164 -17.96 9.77 6.73
N GLY A 165 -16.69 9.70 7.15
CA GLY A 165 -16.32 9.87 8.55
C GLY A 165 -16.52 11.30 9.07
N THR A 166 -16.40 12.31 8.20
CA THR A 166 -16.58 13.73 8.57
C THR A 166 -18.04 14.15 8.64
N THR A 167 -18.90 13.62 7.76
CA THR A 167 -20.33 13.95 7.74
C THR A 167 -21.06 13.46 8.99
N GLY A 168 -20.68 12.30 9.54
CA GLY A 168 -21.22 11.80 10.81
C GLY A 168 -20.96 12.73 12.01
N LYS A 169 -19.76 13.31 12.09
CA LYS A 169 -19.38 14.22 13.19
C LYS A 169 -20.12 15.57 13.15
N LEU A 170 -20.40 16.08 11.95
CA LEU A 170 -21.17 17.32 11.77
C LEU A 170 -22.64 17.14 12.17
N ALA A 171 -23.22 15.96 11.89
CA ALA A 171 -24.58 15.61 12.32
C ALA A 171 -24.71 15.52 13.84
N GLU A 172 -23.73 14.92 14.54
CA GLU A 172 -23.71 14.87 16.01
C GLU A 172 -23.50 16.24 16.67
N SER A 173 -22.64 17.09 16.09
CA SER A 173 -22.41 18.44 16.60
C SER A 173 -23.69 19.28 16.53
N LYS A 174 -24.44 19.20 15.43
CA LYS A 174 -25.71 19.91 15.27
C LYS A 174 -26.80 19.43 16.24
N ARG A 175 -26.72 18.17 16.69
CA ARG A 175 -27.66 17.55 17.64
C ARG A 175 -27.35 17.89 19.09
N ARG A 176 -26.11 18.26 19.42
CA ARG A 176 -25.71 18.75 20.76
C ARG A 176 -25.95 20.25 20.96
N SER A 177 -26.14 21.01 19.88
CA SER A 177 -26.40 22.45 19.90
C SER A 177 -27.89 22.83 19.79
N SER A 178 -28.79 21.85 19.83
CA SER A 178 -30.26 22.01 19.80
C SER A 178 -30.87 21.37 21.04
#